data_AF-A0A349M5P1-F1
#
_entry.id   AF-A0A349M5P1-F1
#
_cell.length_a   1.000
_cell.length_b   1.000
_cell.length_c   1.000
_cell.angle_alpha   90.00
_cell.angle_beta   90.00
_cell.angle_gamma   90.00
#
_symmetry.space_group_name_H-M   'P 1'
#
loop_
_entity.id
_entity.type
_entity.pdbx_description
1 polymer ?
#
loop_
_entity_poly.entity_id
_entity_poly.type
_entity_poly.pdbx_seq_one_letter_code
_entity_poly.pdbx_strand_id
1 'polypeptide(L)'
;VNGGTRGVIFAGTKRGFYFSQDAGGHWKTSSESLVGTSIHVIYVDFHKPTTVFVGTDVGALRSDDSGQTWSGIGPGMPKDQPVYSLTWGTGDYSQLFAAADDVYLYPGTSGGLTLNRLIAIVIAALFFYLLYRLARRRRKVRNPERTLEQTKGGEERSEKDSVV
;
A
#
# COMPACT_ATOMS: atom_id res chain seq x y z
N VAL A 1 -19.29 17.27 20.13
CA VAL A 1 -18.09 16.41 20.17
C VAL A 1 -17.83 16.05 21.62
N ASN A 2 -18.23 14.87 22.07
CA ASN A 2 -17.96 14.42 23.45
C ASN A 2 -16.52 13.91 23.48
N GLY A 3 -15.57 14.83 23.69
CA GLY A 3 -14.15 14.54 23.69
C GLY A 3 -13.74 13.71 24.90
N GLY A 4 -13.43 12.44 24.67
CA GLY A 4 -12.65 11.56 25.55
C GLY A 4 -13.20 11.32 26.96
N THR A 5 -12.64 10.30 27.62
CA THR A 5 -12.84 10.12 29.06
C THR A 5 -12.16 11.30 29.77
N ARG A 6 -12.92 12.07 30.56
CA ARG A 6 -12.38 13.21 31.32
C ARG A 6 -11.19 12.76 32.18
N GLY A 7 -10.10 13.54 32.14
CA GLY A 7 -8.91 13.31 32.97
C GLY A 7 -7.86 12.39 32.37
N VAL A 8 -8.11 11.79 31.19
CA VAL A 8 -7.08 10.99 30.51
C VAL A 8 -6.09 11.91 29.79
N ILE A 9 -4.80 11.74 30.09
CA ILE A 9 -3.69 12.47 29.44
C ILE A 9 -2.66 11.47 28.96
N PHE A 10 -2.10 11.70 27.77
CA PHE A 10 -1.02 10.90 27.20
C PHE A 10 0.24 11.74 27.04
N ALA A 11 1.40 11.14 27.27
CA ALA A 11 2.69 11.78 27.09
C ALA A 11 3.67 10.82 26.42
N GLY A 12 4.32 11.32 25.38
CA GLY A 12 5.40 10.63 24.68
C GLY A 12 6.74 11.15 25.16
N THR A 13 7.68 10.26 25.44
CA THR A 13 9.03 10.64 25.87
C THR A 13 10.07 9.83 25.12
N LYS A 14 11.34 10.19 25.28
CA LYS A 14 12.48 9.35 24.82
C LYS A 14 12.58 8.00 25.53
N ARG A 15 11.83 7.78 26.61
CA ARG A 15 11.85 6.56 27.42
C ARG A 15 10.59 5.71 27.26
N GLY A 16 9.64 6.13 26.43
CA GLY A 16 8.38 5.43 26.22
C GLY A 16 7.15 6.29 26.38
N PHE A 17 6.00 5.61 26.29
CA PHE A 17 4.67 6.16 26.44
C PHE A 17 4.23 6.15 27.91
N TYR A 18 3.62 7.25 28.32
CA TYR A 18 3.02 7.41 29.64
C TYR A 18 1.58 7.87 29.51
N PHE A 19 0.74 7.46 30.45
CA PHE A 19 -0.63 7.93 30.56
C PHE A 19 -1.02 8.23 32.00
N SER A 20 -1.94 9.18 32.16
CA SER A 20 -2.61 9.51 33.41
C SER A 20 -4.11 9.37 33.20
N GLN A 21 -4.83 8.98 34.25
CA GLN A 21 -6.30 8.88 34.27
C GLN A 21 -6.93 9.88 35.25
N ASP A 22 -6.11 10.70 35.89
CA ASP A 22 -6.48 11.62 36.97
C ASP A 22 -5.93 13.03 36.71
N ALA A 23 -6.01 13.46 35.45
CA ALA A 23 -5.64 14.79 34.97
C ALA A 23 -4.18 15.18 35.27
N GLY A 24 -3.27 14.19 35.26
CA GLY A 24 -1.83 14.39 35.45
C GLY A 24 -1.38 14.24 36.91
N GLY A 25 -2.26 13.83 37.83
CA GLY A 25 -1.90 13.57 39.23
C GLY A 25 -0.94 12.39 39.38
N HIS A 26 -1.19 11.29 38.66
CA HIS A 26 -0.34 10.11 38.61
C HIS A 26 -0.12 9.64 37.17
N TRP A 27 1.09 9.15 36.91
CA TRP A 27 1.50 8.66 35.60
C TRP A 27 1.85 7.17 35.67
N LYS A 28 1.38 6.42 34.67
CA LYS A 28 1.70 5.01 34.45
C LYS A 28 2.40 4.85 33.11
N THR A 29 3.30 3.88 33.01
CA THR A 29 3.86 3.46 31.72
C THR A 29 2.90 2.48 31.05
N SER A 30 2.98 2.37 29.72
CA SER A 30 2.34 1.25 29.00
C SER A 30 3.02 -0.09 29.32
N SER A 31 2.50 -1.17 28.72
CA SER A 31 3.19 -2.47 28.67
C SER A 31 4.64 -2.36 28.15
N GLU A 32 5.43 -3.42 28.39
CA GLU A 32 6.87 -3.50 28.10
C GLU A 32 7.25 -3.10 26.67
N SER A 33 6.36 -3.27 25.68
CA SER A 33 6.67 -3.08 24.26
C SER A 33 7.06 -1.65 23.87
N LEU A 34 6.73 -0.63 24.67
CA LEU A 34 7.18 0.76 24.41
C LEU A 34 8.21 1.26 25.44
N VAL A 35 8.59 0.45 26.42
CA VAL A 35 9.58 0.86 27.42
C VAL A 35 10.93 1.05 26.72
N GLY A 36 11.54 2.21 26.90
CA GLY A 36 12.81 2.56 26.25
C GLY A 36 12.70 2.93 24.76
N THR A 37 11.49 2.97 24.20
CA THR A 37 11.27 3.38 22.80
C THR A 37 10.86 4.86 22.75
N SER A 38 11.50 5.67 21.90
CA SER A 38 11.10 7.07 21.78
C SER A 38 9.73 7.20 21.12
N ILE A 39 8.88 8.05 21.70
CA ILE A 39 7.57 8.39 21.15
C ILE A 39 7.65 9.78 20.52
N HIS A 40 7.43 9.87 19.22
CA HIS A 40 7.52 11.11 18.45
C HIS A 40 6.17 11.79 18.27
N VAL A 41 5.12 10.99 18.11
CA VAL A 41 3.75 11.49 17.93
C VAL A 41 2.75 10.55 18.62
N ILE A 42 1.74 11.14 19.24
CA ILE A 42 0.58 10.45 19.79
C ILE A 42 -0.65 11.01 19.09
N TYR A 43 -1.51 10.12 18.62
CA TYR A 43 -2.70 10.49 17.89
C TYR A 43 -3.90 9.68 18.38
N VAL A 44 -4.97 10.35 18.80
CA VAL A 44 -6.15 9.69 19.39
C VAL A 44 -7.27 9.64 18.36
N ASP A 45 -7.89 8.48 18.19
CA ASP A 45 -9.05 8.35 17.32
C ASP A 45 -10.26 9.07 17.93
N PHE A 46 -10.77 10.08 17.24
CA PHE A 46 -11.92 10.85 17.69
C PHE A 46 -13.26 10.10 17.56
N HIS A 47 -13.34 9.06 16.73
CA HIS A 47 -14.52 8.19 16.65
C HIS A 47 -14.55 7.17 17.79
N LYS A 48 -13.36 6.71 18.20
CA LYS A 48 -13.19 5.73 19.29
C LYS A 48 -12.03 6.16 20.19
N PRO A 49 -12.27 6.99 21.22
CA PRO A 49 -11.19 7.55 22.05
C PRO A 49 -10.32 6.54 22.83
N THR A 50 -10.73 5.27 22.92
CA THR A 50 -9.88 4.21 23.46
C THR A 50 -8.80 3.74 22.48
N THR A 51 -8.95 4.07 21.19
CA THR A 51 -7.98 3.77 20.16
C THR A 51 -6.97 4.90 20.04
N VAL A 52 -5.71 4.55 20.26
CA VAL A 52 -4.58 5.48 20.26
C VAL A 52 -3.51 4.96 19.32
N PHE A 53 -2.98 5.83 18.48
CA PHE A 53 -1.86 5.55 17.59
C PHE A 53 -0.62 6.29 18.06
N VAL A 54 0.54 5.67 17.87
CA VAL A 54 1.83 6.29 18.15
C VAL A 54 2.79 6.10 17.01
N GLY A 55 3.56 7.14 16.72
CA GLY A 55 4.76 7.05 15.90
C GLY A 55 5.97 6.97 16.81
N THR A 56 6.82 5.97 16.57
CA THR A 56 7.98 5.64 17.40
C THR A 56 9.23 5.47 16.54
N ASP A 57 10.39 5.24 17.15
CA ASP A 57 11.63 4.90 16.43
C ASP A 57 11.54 3.59 15.62
N VAL A 58 10.64 2.68 16.01
CA VAL A 58 10.52 1.35 15.41
C VAL A 58 9.29 1.20 14.50
N GLY A 59 8.56 2.29 14.27
CA GLY A 59 7.39 2.32 13.39
C GLY A 59 6.13 2.85 14.06
N ALA A 60 5.00 2.63 13.38
CA ALA A 60 3.68 3.05 13.84
C ALA A 60 2.95 1.91 14.56
N LEU A 61 2.45 2.18 15.76
CA LEU A 61 1.74 1.22 16.60
C LEU A 61 0.35 1.75 16.98
N ARG A 62 -0.53 0.82 17.32
CA ARG A 62 -1.91 1.06 17.75
C ARG A 62 -2.19 0.35 19.06
N SER A 63 -2.91 1.05 19.92
CA SER A 63 -3.61 0.52 21.07
C SER A 63 -5.11 0.66 20.85
N ASP A 64 -5.89 -0.32 21.32
CA ASP A 64 -7.36 -0.25 21.37
C ASP A 64 -7.91 -0.10 22.80
N ASP A 65 -7.02 -0.01 23.79
CA ASP A 65 -7.29 -0.02 25.23
C ASP A 65 -6.67 1.18 25.97
N SER A 66 -6.58 2.34 25.29
CA SER A 66 -6.06 3.61 25.81
C SER A 66 -4.57 3.58 26.18
N GLY A 67 -3.78 2.83 25.42
CA GLY A 67 -2.32 2.76 25.56
C GLY A 67 -1.82 1.72 26.56
N GLN A 68 -2.67 0.80 27.02
CA GLN A 68 -2.26 -0.28 27.93
C GLN A 68 -1.49 -1.36 27.17
N THR A 69 -1.98 -1.75 26.00
CA THR A 69 -1.32 -2.71 25.09
C THR A 69 -1.18 -2.13 23.68
N TRP A 70 -0.16 -2.61 22.96
CA TRP A 70 0.21 -2.09 21.64
C TRP A 70 0.43 -3.22 20.64
N SER A 71 0.00 -2.97 19.42
CA SER A 71 0.16 -3.87 18.28
C SER A 71 0.41 -3.07 16.99
N GLY A 72 0.88 -3.74 15.95
CA GLY A 72 1.02 -3.10 14.63
C GLY A 72 -0.35 -2.72 14.05
N ILE A 73 -0.41 -1.58 13.34
CA ILE A 73 -1.67 -1.07 12.76
C ILE A 73 -2.20 -1.98 11.64
N GLY A 74 -1.31 -2.49 10.79
CA GLY A 74 -1.68 -3.33 9.66
C GLY A 74 -0.62 -3.38 8.56
N PRO A 75 -0.88 -4.12 7.47
CA PRO A 75 -0.02 -4.10 6.30
C PRO A 75 0.05 -2.69 5.68
N GLY A 76 1.22 -2.33 5.16
CA GLY A 76 1.43 -1.03 4.51
C GLY A 76 1.80 0.12 5.46
N MET A 77 1.82 -0.10 6.77
CA MET A 77 2.36 0.86 7.73
C MET A 77 3.87 0.62 7.97
N PRO A 78 4.63 1.69 8.25
CA PRO A 78 6.07 1.61 8.41
C PRO A 78 6.45 0.80 9.65
N LYS A 79 7.47 -0.05 9.48
CA LYS A 79 8.10 -0.90 10.50
C LYS A 79 9.60 -0.68 10.43
N ASP A 80 10.27 -0.79 11.57
CA ASP A 80 11.73 -0.70 11.70
C ASP A 80 12.32 0.65 11.23
N GLN A 81 11.52 1.72 11.29
CA GLN A 81 11.91 3.07 10.94
C GLN A 81 11.11 4.12 11.73
N PRO A 82 11.67 5.32 11.97
CA PRO A 82 11.01 6.34 12.78
C PRO A 82 9.78 6.92 12.09
N VAL A 83 8.71 7.11 12.84
CA VAL A 83 7.47 7.78 12.40
C VAL A 83 7.29 9.07 13.17
N TYR A 84 7.29 10.19 12.46
CA TYR A 84 7.30 11.52 13.08
C TYR A 84 5.93 12.20 13.12
N SER A 85 5.01 11.80 12.24
CA SER A 85 3.68 12.40 12.19
C SER A 85 2.63 11.36 11.78
N LEU A 86 1.44 11.54 12.34
CA LEU A 86 0.24 10.75 12.08
C LEU A 86 -0.93 11.69 11.88
N THR A 87 -1.75 11.44 10.85
CA THR A 87 -2.98 12.23 10.61
C THR A 87 -4.05 11.40 9.93
N TRP A 88 -5.31 11.66 10.24
CA TRP A 88 -6.41 11.15 9.41
C TRP A 88 -6.47 11.87 8.07
N GLY A 89 -6.90 11.16 7.03
CA GLY A 89 -7.24 11.70 5.72
C GLY A 89 -8.52 12.54 5.78
N THR A 90 -8.57 13.61 4.99
CA THR A 90 -9.60 14.65 5.10
C THR A 90 -10.92 14.34 4.41
N GLY A 91 -11.00 13.26 3.63
CA GLY A 91 -12.23 12.86 2.94
C GLY A 91 -13.26 12.28 3.90
N ASP A 92 -13.06 11.02 4.28
CA ASP A 92 -13.98 10.29 5.16
C ASP A 92 -13.39 9.98 6.54
N TYR A 93 -12.20 10.54 6.86
CA TYR A 93 -11.42 10.16 8.05
C TYR A 93 -11.22 8.65 8.20
N SER A 94 -11.23 7.93 7.08
CA SER A 94 -11.17 6.47 7.03
C SER A 94 -9.73 5.95 6.89
N GLN A 95 -8.79 6.83 6.53
CA GLN A 95 -7.39 6.50 6.27
C GLN A 95 -6.46 7.24 7.23
N LEU A 96 -5.64 6.50 7.96
CA LEU A 96 -4.53 7.03 8.74
C LEU A 96 -3.30 7.16 7.86
N PHE A 97 -2.75 8.36 7.76
CA PHE A 97 -1.48 8.64 7.12
C PHE A 97 -0.36 8.68 8.16
N ALA A 98 0.79 8.12 7.81
CA ALA A 98 2.02 8.21 8.59
C ALA A 98 3.16 8.79 7.76
N ALA A 99 3.86 9.77 8.32
CA ALA A 99 5.07 10.32 7.75
C ALA A 99 6.30 9.69 8.43
N ALA A 100 7.12 9.03 7.62
CA ALA A 100 8.42 8.46 7.97
C ALA A 100 9.40 8.81 6.84
N ASP A 101 10.14 7.84 6.30
CA ASP A 101 10.97 8.03 5.10
C ASP A 101 10.14 8.31 3.82
N ASP A 102 8.86 7.93 3.84
CA ASP A 102 7.84 8.20 2.82
C ASP A 102 6.50 8.47 3.53
N VAL A 103 5.45 8.73 2.76
CA VAL A 103 4.07 8.84 3.24
C VAL A 103 3.39 7.47 3.10
N TYR A 104 3.01 6.88 4.23
CA TYR A 104 2.29 5.62 4.33
C TYR A 104 0.82 5.89 4.63
N LEU A 105 -0.06 4.98 4.24
CA LEU A 105 -1.49 5.09 4.55
C LEU A 105 -2.12 3.74 4.87
N TYR A 106 -3.08 3.75 5.79
CA TYR A 106 -3.85 2.58 6.19
C TYR A 106 -5.32 2.91 6.46
N PRO A 107 -6.29 2.12 5.98
CA PRO A 107 -6.13 0.99 5.07
C PRO A 107 -5.79 1.45 3.65
N GLY A 108 -4.97 0.66 2.97
CA GLY A 108 -4.52 0.90 1.60
C GLY A 108 -3.02 0.66 1.46
N THR A 109 -2.47 1.07 0.33
CA THR A 109 -1.02 1.11 0.11
C THR A 109 -0.68 2.51 -0.35
N SER A 110 0.39 3.08 0.18
CA SER A 110 0.90 4.35 -0.31
C SER A 110 1.15 4.25 -1.82
N GLY A 111 0.63 5.23 -2.56
CA GLY A 111 0.67 5.24 -4.03
C GLY A 111 2.08 5.39 -4.63
N GLY A 112 3.13 5.39 -3.81
CA GLY A 112 4.51 5.52 -4.22
C GLY A 112 4.98 4.34 -5.09
N LEU A 113 5.80 4.65 -6.09
CA LEU A 113 6.51 3.65 -6.89
C LEU A 113 7.67 3.10 -6.04
N THR A 114 7.44 2.05 -5.28
CA THR A 114 8.53 1.30 -4.65
C THR A 114 9.35 0.55 -5.70
N LEU A 115 10.63 0.28 -5.43
CA LEU A 115 11.51 -0.46 -6.36
C LEU A 115 10.90 -1.82 -6.76
N ASN A 116 10.25 -2.50 -5.80
CA ASN A 116 9.55 -3.76 -6.06
C ASN A 116 8.38 -3.60 -7.04
N ARG A 117 7.64 -2.49 -6.98
CA ARG A 117 6.60 -2.17 -7.98
C ARG A 117 7.19 -1.92 -9.35
N LEU A 118 8.30 -1.19 -9.45
CA LEU A 118 8.98 -0.96 -10.73
C LEU A 118 9.43 -2.28 -11.36
N ILE A 119 10.03 -3.18 -10.57
CA ILE A 119 10.42 -4.51 -11.03
C ILE A 119 9.19 -5.28 -11.54
N ALA A 120 8.08 -5.29 -10.79
CA ALA A 120 6.85 -5.96 -11.21
C ALA A 120 6.27 -5.39 -12.51
N ILE A 121 6.27 -4.07 -12.68
CA ILE A 121 5.82 -3.38 -13.90
C ILE A 121 6.71 -3.76 -15.09
N VAL A 122 8.03 -3.77 -14.91
CA VAL A 122 8.99 -4.15 -15.96
C VAL A 122 8.79 -5.62 -16.36
N ILE A 123 8.63 -6.53 -15.40
CA ILE A 123 8.35 -7.96 -15.68
C ILE A 123 7.06 -8.11 -16.47
N ALA A 124 5.98 -7.44 -16.08
CA ALA A 124 4.71 -7.48 -16.80
C ALA A 124 4.84 -6.92 -18.22
N ALA A 125 5.54 -5.80 -18.40
CA ALA A 125 5.79 -5.21 -19.71
C ALA A 125 6.59 -6.16 -20.63
N LEU A 126 7.64 -6.81 -20.10
CA LEU A 126 8.43 -7.81 -20.82
C LEU A 126 7.58 -9.03 -21.20
N PHE A 127 6.72 -9.50 -20.30
CA PHE A 127 5.80 -10.60 -20.56
C PHE A 127 4.84 -10.28 -21.72
N PHE A 128 4.18 -9.11 -21.69
CA PHE A 128 3.29 -8.68 -22.77
C PHE A 128 4.04 -8.43 -24.09
N TYR A 129 5.26 -7.90 -24.04
CA TYR A 129 6.10 -7.74 -25.21
C TYR A 129 6.45 -9.08 -25.86
N LEU A 130 6.80 -10.10 -25.05
CA LEU A 130 7.07 -11.45 -25.55
C LEU A 130 5.82 -12.09 -26.15
N LEU A 131 4.67 -11.97 -25.48
CA LEU A 131 3.38 -12.43 -26.03
C LEU A 131 3.06 -11.76 -27.36
N TYR A 132 3.22 -10.44 -27.45
CA TYR A 132 3.04 -9.69 -28.68
C TYR A 132 3.96 -10.19 -29.79
N ARG A 133 5.24 -10.42 -29.47
CA ARG A 133 6.24 -10.94 -30.43
C ARG A 133 5.87 -12.34 -30.91
N LEU A 134 5.41 -13.23 -30.03
CA LEU A 134 4.98 -14.58 -30.38
C LEU A 134 3.70 -14.58 -31.22
N ALA A 135 2.71 -13.75 -30.87
CA ALA A 135 1.49 -13.60 -31.64
C ALA A 135 1.76 -13.06 -33.05
N ARG A 136 2.68 -12.10 -33.19
CA ARG A 136 3.10 -11.55 -34.49
C ARG A 136 3.87 -12.58 -35.33
N ARG A 137 4.71 -13.43 -34.71
CA ARG A 137 5.38 -14.55 -35.40
C ARG A 137 4.37 -15.56 -35.95
N ARG A 138 3.35 -15.94 -35.18
CA ARG A 138 2.30 -16.88 -35.63
C ARG A 138 1.46 -16.33 -36.80
N ARG A 139 1.15 -15.02 -36.81
CA ARG A 139 0.45 -14.38 -37.95
C ARG A 139 1.25 -14.44 -39.26
N LYS A 140 2.58 -14.33 -39.19
CA LYS A 140 3.45 -14.33 -40.39
C LYS A 140 3.58 -15.72 -41.04
N VAL A 141 3.45 -16.79 -40.26
CA VAL A 141 3.58 -18.19 -40.74
C VAL A 141 2.27 -18.72 -41.34
N ARG A 142 1.10 -18.19 -40.98
CA ARG A 142 -0.21 -18.66 -41.49
C ARG A 142 -0.62 -18.10 -42.87
N ASN A 143 0.21 -17.27 -43.49
CA ASN A 143 -0.13 -16.58 -44.75
C ASN A 143 0.63 -16.94 -46.06
N PRO A 144 1.36 -18.08 -46.22
CA PRO A 144 1.89 -18.48 -47.53
C PRO A 144 0.90 -19.23 -48.45
N GLU A 145 -0.11 -19.92 -47.92
CA GLU A 145 -0.90 -20.88 -48.72
C GLU A 145 -2.07 -20.28 -49.50
N ARG A 146 -2.63 -19.14 -49.08
CA ARG A 146 -3.74 -18.50 -49.81
C ARG A 146 -3.33 -17.85 -51.13
N THR A 147 -2.05 -17.54 -51.30
CA THR A 147 -1.55 -16.91 -52.53
C THR A 147 -1.43 -17.92 -53.66
N LEU A 148 -1.14 -19.20 -53.37
CA LEU A 148 -0.93 -20.24 -54.38
C LEU A 148 -2.24 -20.79 -54.96
N GLU A 149 -3.33 -20.82 -54.18
CA GLU A 149 -4.65 -21.21 -54.70
C GLU A 149 -5.25 -20.13 -55.63
N GLN A 150 -4.96 -18.85 -55.38
CA GLN A 150 -5.43 -17.76 -56.25
C GLN A 150 -4.68 -17.69 -57.58
N THR A 151 -3.38 -18.00 -57.64
CA THR A 151 -2.66 -18.10 -58.91
C THR A 151 -3.06 -19.33 -59.71
N LYS A 152 -3.20 -20.51 -59.07
CA LYS A 152 -3.64 -21.74 -59.75
C LYS A 152 -5.05 -21.65 -60.32
N GLY A 153 -5.99 -21.06 -59.58
CA GLY A 153 -7.38 -20.88 -60.04
C GLY A 153 -7.54 -19.84 -61.16
N GLY A 154 -6.60 -18.91 -61.30
CA GLY A 154 -6.56 -17.93 -62.39
C GLY A 154 -6.03 -18.50 -63.70
N GLU A 155 -5.01 -19.35 -63.64
CA GLU A 155 -4.41 -19.99 -64.82
C GLU A 155 -5.35 -21.05 -65.44
N GLU A 156 -6.01 -21.90 -64.63
CA GLU A 156 -6.96 -22.90 -65.15
C GLU A 156 -8.21 -22.28 -65.80
N ARG A 157 -8.56 -21.03 -65.43
CA ARG A 157 -9.69 -20.31 -66.03
C ARG A 157 -9.32 -19.64 -67.34
N SER A 158 -8.07 -19.18 -67.48
CA SER A 158 -7.56 -18.59 -68.72
C SER A 158 -7.37 -19.63 -69.84
N GLU A 159 -7.04 -20.88 -69.50
CA GLU A 159 -6.79 -21.94 -70.48
C GLU A 159 -8.08 -22.51 -71.09
N LYS A 160 -9.20 -22.46 -70.34
CA LYS A 160 -10.52 -22.89 -70.84
C LYS A 160 -11.19 -21.91 -71.79
N ASP A 161 -10.91 -20.61 -71.68
CA ASP A 161 -11.52 -19.59 -72.54
C ASP A 161 -10.77 -19.38 -73.87
N SER A 162 -9.59 -20.00 -74.05
CA SER A 162 -8.81 -19.97 -75.30
C SER A 162 -9.10 -21.13 -76.28
N VAL A 163 -10.02 -22.03 -75.92
CA VAL A 163 -10.41 -23.19 -76.76
C VAL A 163 -11.91 -23.14 -77.05
N VAL A 164 -12.36 -22.13 -77.79
CA VAL A 164 -13.66 -22.10 -78.51
C VAL A 164 -13.47 -21.34 -79.82
#